data_AF-A0A939C7C2-F1
#
_entry.id   AF-A0A939C7C2-F1
#
_cell.length_a   1.000
_cell.length_b   1.000
_cell.length_c   1.000
_cell.angle_alpha   90.00
_cell.angle_beta   90.00
_cell.angle_gamma   90.00
#
_symmetry.space_group_name_H-M   'P 1'
#
loop_
_entity.id
_entity.type
_entity.pdbx_description
1 polymer ?
#
loop_
_entity_poly.entity_id
_entity_poly.type
_entity_poly.pdbx_seq_one_letter_code
_entity_poly.pdbx_strand_id
1 'polypeptide(L)'
;MQKGQISLEFIIAIVVALVVFGSISVVATSMIEMQKASSVRQQLDSVGNGLAAIISTSAVLDDADTALVSYSIPKIAVPGEKELQACNISIDNETGTITLSYSAGMNAVVEKAFVNPSGMAITPESATCGGILIITKS
;
A
#
# COMPACT_ATOMS: atom_id res chain seq x y z
N MET A 1 -23.35 52.63 -33.50
CA MET A 1 -23.18 51.21 -33.11
C MET A 1 -21.74 50.81 -33.42
N GLN A 2 -20.83 50.92 -32.45
CA GLN A 2 -19.44 50.45 -32.62
C GLN A 2 -19.42 48.93 -32.48
N LYS A 3 -19.25 48.24 -33.61
CA LYS A 3 -19.04 46.79 -33.67
C LYS A 3 -17.60 46.48 -33.26
N GLY A 4 -17.44 45.79 -32.13
CA GLY A 4 -16.65 44.55 -32.09
C GLY A 4 -15.12 44.65 -32.15
N GLN A 5 -14.48 45.56 -31.45
CA GLN A 5 -13.09 45.35 -31.03
C GLN A 5 -13.07 44.86 -29.59
N ILE A 6 -13.03 43.54 -29.42
CA ILE A 6 -12.55 42.94 -28.16
C ILE A 6 -11.11 43.43 -28.03
N SER A 7 -10.79 44.18 -26.98
CA SER A 7 -9.43 44.71 -26.83
C SER A 7 -8.45 43.55 -26.73
N LEU A 8 -7.28 43.70 -27.35
CA LEU A 8 -6.21 42.69 -27.31
C LEU A 8 -5.86 42.29 -25.86
N GLU A 9 -5.97 43.25 -24.93
CA GLU A 9 -5.77 43.03 -23.50
C GLU A 9 -6.80 42.06 -22.89
N PHE A 10 -8.06 42.11 -23.34
CA PHE A 10 -9.11 41.20 -22.89
C PHE A 10 -8.84 39.76 -23.36
N ILE A 11 -8.35 39.59 -24.60
CA ILE A 11 -7.95 38.28 -25.13
C ILE A 11 -6.76 37.72 -24.35
N ILE A 12 -5.73 38.54 -24.11
CA ILE A 12 -4.54 38.14 -23.35
C ILE A 12 -4.92 37.75 -21.92
N ALA A 13 -5.80 38.52 -21.26
CA ALA A 13 -6.28 38.20 -19.91
C ALA A 13 -7.01 36.85 -19.85
N ILE A 14 -7.83 36.52 -20.85
CA ILE A 14 -8.53 35.23 -20.93
C ILE A 14 -7.53 34.08 -21.14
N VAL A 15 -6.55 34.25 -22.03
CA VAL A 15 -5.53 33.21 -22.27
C VAL A 15 -4.69 32.96 -21.03
N VAL A 16 -4.24 34.01 -20.34
CA VAL A 16 -3.48 33.87 -19.09
C VAL A 16 -4.33 33.21 -18.01
N ALA A 17 -5.60 33.59 -17.87
CA ALA A 17 -6.52 32.93 -16.93
C ALA A 17 -6.68 31.44 -17.25
N LEU A 18 -6.90 31.06 -18.51
CA LEU A 18 -7.03 29.65 -18.92
C LEU A 18 -5.77 28.83 -18.63
N VAL A 19 -4.58 29.40 -18.85
CA VAL A 19 -3.30 28.74 -18.54
C VAL A 19 -3.12 28.56 -17.03
N VAL A 20 -3.49 29.55 -16.23
CA VAL A 20 -3.44 29.48 -14.76
C VAL A 20 -4.45 28.47 -14.21
N PHE A 21 -5.69 28.46 -14.70
CA PHE A 21 -6.69 27.46 -14.29
C PHE A 21 -6.33 26.04 -14.72
N GLY A 22 -5.76 25.88 -15.92
CA GLY A 22 -5.29 24.58 -16.41
C GLY A 22 -4.13 24.02 -15.59
N SER A 23 -3.20 24.87 -15.15
CA SER A 23 -2.08 24.43 -14.31
C SER A 23 -2.51 24.06 -12.89
N ILE A 24 -3.49 24.75 -12.31
CA ILE A 24 -4.04 24.41 -10.98
C ILE A 24 -4.73 23.03 -10.99
N SER A 25 -5.47 22.69 -12.05
CA SER A 25 -6.19 21.40 -12.11
C SER A 25 -5.23 20.21 -12.21
N VAL A 26 -4.13 20.35 -12.95
CA VAL A 26 -3.07 19.35 -13.07
C VAL A 26 -2.37 19.12 -11.72
N VAL A 27 -2.03 20.21 -11.02
CA VAL A 27 -1.42 20.12 -9.68
C VAL A 27 -2.36 19.44 -8.68
N ALA A 28 -3.64 19.84 -8.65
CA ALA A 28 -4.64 19.22 -7.79
C ALA A 28 -4.79 17.71 -8.04
N THR A 29 -4.77 17.28 -9.30
CA THR A 29 -4.87 15.87 -9.68
C THR A 29 -3.65 15.08 -9.20
N SER A 30 -2.44 15.61 -9.40
CA SER A 30 -1.20 14.98 -8.93
C SER A 30 -1.13 14.86 -7.40
N MET A 31 -1.61 15.86 -6.64
CA MET A 31 -1.67 15.79 -5.19
C MET A 31 -2.63 14.69 -4.69
N ILE A 32 -3.78 14.52 -5.35
CA ILE A 32 -4.74 13.46 -5.01
C ILE A 32 -4.12 12.07 -5.25
N GLU A 33 -3.41 11.87 -6.35
CA GLU A 33 -2.74 10.60 -6.63
C GLU A 33 -1.60 10.30 -5.64
N MET A 34 -0.81 11.31 -5.27
CA MET A 34 0.23 11.15 -4.24
C MET A 34 -0.35 10.81 -2.86
N GLN A 35 -1.47 11.43 -2.46
CA GLN A 35 -2.13 11.12 -1.20
C GLN A 35 -2.68 9.68 -1.17
N LYS A 36 -3.25 9.21 -2.29
CA LYS A 36 -3.68 7.82 -2.44
C LYS A 36 -2.49 6.87 -2.30
N ALA A 37 -1.40 7.12 -3.01
CA ALA A 37 -0.14 6.38 -2.92
C ALA A 37 0.40 6.29 -1.49
N SER A 38 0.47 7.41 -0.80
CA SER A 38 0.95 7.46 0.58
C SER A 38 0.04 6.67 1.53
N SER A 39 -1.28 6.79 1.39
CA SER A 39 -2.23 6.07 2.24
C SER A 39 -2.14 4.55 2.07
N VAL A 40 -2.09 4.07 0.82
CA VAL A 40 -1.94 2.63 0.55
C VAL A 40 -0.59 2.13 1.07
N ARG A 41 0.50 2.88 0.84
CA ARG A 41 1.83 2.51 1.33
C ARG A 41 1.86 2.43 2.86
N GLN A 42 1.23 3.38 3.56
CA GLN A 42 1.15 3.38 5.02
C GLN A 42 0.36 2.18 5.55
N GLN A 43 -0.71 1.79 4.86
CA GLN A 43 -1.47 0.58 5.20
C GLN A 43 -0.63 -0.69 4.97
N LEU A 44 0.06 -0.81 3.83
CA LEU A 44 0.99 -1.92 3.58
C LEU A 44 2.11 -1.98 4.63
N ASP A 45 2.65 -0.83 5.04
CA ASP A 45 3.60 -0.72 6.15
C ASP A 45 3.02 -1.26 7.46
N SER A 46 1.78 -0.88 7.80
CA SER A 46 1.12 -1.35 9.01
C SER A 46 0.88 -2.86 8.99
N VAL A 47 0.42 -3.40 7.85
CA VAL A 47 0.22 -4.85 7.68
C VAL A 47 1.55 -5.58 7.78
N GLY A 48 2.57 -5.11 7.08
CA GLY A 48 3.91 -5.70 7.10
C GLY A 48 4.54 -5.68 8.50
N ASN A 49 4.41 -4.58 9.24
CA ASN A 49 4.87 -4.50 10.63
C ASN A 49 4.12 -5.50 11.53
N GLY A 50 2.80 -5.64 11.36
CA GLY A 50 1.99 -6.62 12.09
C GLY A 50 2.41 -8.06 11.81
N LEU A 51 2.64 -8.39 10.53
CA LEU A 51 3.14 -9.71 10.12
C LEU A 51 4.52 -9.99 10.71
N ALA A 52 5.46 -9.06 10.55
CA ALA A 52 6.81 -9.21 11.10
C ALA A 52 6.79 -9.40 12.61
N ALA A 53 5.94 -8.65 13.32
CA ALA A 53 5.77 -8.77 14.77
C ALA A 53 5.20 -10.14 15.16
N ILE A 54 4.17 -10.64 14.47
CA ILE A 54 3.55 -11.93 14.79
C ILE A 54 4.50 -13.08 14.49
N ILE A 55 5.21 -13.04 13.37
CA ILE A 55 6.21 -14.07 13.04
C ILE A 55 7.32 -14.06 14.09
N SER A 56 7.86 -12.87 14.41
CA SER A 56 8.93 -12.74 15.40
C SER A 56 8.45 -13.08 16.83
N THR A 57 7.19 -12.88 17.17
CA THR A 57 6.64 -13.25 18.49
C THR A 57 6.39 -14.76 18.58
N SER A 58 5.90 -15.35 17.49
CA SER A 58 5.68 -16.81 17.40
C SER A 58 6.98 -17.58 17.60
N ALA A 59 8.11 -16.98 17.24
CA ALA A 59 9.44 -17.51 17.49
C ALA A 59 9.74 -17.80 18.96
N VAL A 60 9.34 -16.86 19.82
CA VAL A 60 9.70 -16.83 21.25
C VAL A 60 8.67 -17.57 22.12
N LEU A 61 7.72 -18.28 21.50
CA LEU A 61 6.81 -19.17 22.24
C LEU A 61 7.60 -20.39 22.75
N ASP A 62 8.26 -20.25 23.90
CA ASP A 62 9.15 -21.26 24.51
C ASP A 62 8.41 -22.49 25.07
N ASP A 63 7.12 -22.38 25.38
CA ASP A 63 6.38 -23.38 26.16
C ASP A 63 5.69 -24.50 25.34
N ALA A 64 5.90 -24.54 24.03
CA ALA A 64 5.20 -25.49 23.16
C ALA A 64 6.16 -26.26 22.25
N ASP A 65 6.29 -27.57 22.51
CA ASP A 65 6.98 -28.53 21.62
C ASP A 65 6.45 -28.47 20.17
N THR A 66 5.19 -28.04 20.00
CA THR A 66 4.62 -27.65 18.70
C THR A 66 3.62 -26.50 18.90
N ALA A 67 3.73 -25.45 18.09
CA ALA A 67 2.78 -24.34 18.11
C ALA A 67 2.24 -24.06 16.71
N LEU A 68 0.96 -23.74 16.60
CA LEU A 68 0.32 -23.32 15.35
C LEU A 68 -0.36 -21.97 15.59
N VAL A 69 0.13 -20.94 14.89
CA VAL A 69 -0.41 -19.59 14.94
C VAL A 69 -1.11 -19.32 13.61
N SER A 70 -2.41 -19.04 13.68
CA SER A 70 -3.20 -18.63 12.53
C SER A 70 -3.44 -17.13 12.60
N TYR A 71 -3.01 -16.39 11.58
CA TYR A 71 -3.17 -14.95 11.50
C TYR A 71 -4.00 -14.56 10.29
N SER A 72 -5.10 -13.84 10.53
CA SER A 72 -5.90 -13.25 9.46
C SER A 72 -5.28 -11.94 9.02
N ILE A 73 -4.88 -11.87 7.76
CA ILE A 73 -4.23 -10.70 7.20
C ILE A 73 -5.33 -9.71 6.80
N PRO A 74 -5.35 -8.46 7.31
CA PRO A 74 -6.37 -7.50 6.95
C PRO A 74 -6.24 -7.08 5.48
N LYS A 75 -7.39 -6.80 4.84
CA LYS A 75 -7.45 -6.15 3.51
C LYS A 75 -7.11 -4.67 3.63
N ILE A 76 -6.70 -4.05 2.52
CA ILE A 76 -6.37 -2.62 2.46
C ILE A 76 -7.54 -1.80 1.92
N ALA A 77 -7.71 -0.59 2.43
CA ALA A 77 -8.69 0.38 1.95
C ALA A 77 -8.04 1.31 0.92
N VAL A 78 -8.48 1.27 -0.33
CA VAL A 78 -7.95 2.12 -1.39
C VAL A 78 -8.91 3.29 -1.64
N PRO A 79 -8.47 4.56 -1.50
CA PRO A 79 -9.39 5.67 -1.63
C PRO A 79 -9.99 5.78 -3.03
N GLY A 80 -11.32 5.70 -3.11
CA GLY A 80 -12.09 5.70 -4.36
C GLY A 80 -12.65 4.32 -4.72
N GLU A 81 -12.16 3.25 -4.09
CA GLU A 81 -12.72 1.91 -4.21
C GLU A 81 -13.85 1.69 -3.19
N LYS A 82 -14.89 0.96 -3.60
CA LYS A 82 -16.02 0.62 -2.71
C LYS A 82 -15.72 -0.55 -1.79
N GLU A 83 -14.87 -1.47 -2.25
CA GLU A 83 -14.51 -2.68 -1.54
C GLU A 83 -13.07 -2.64 -1.06
N LEU A 84 -12.80 -3.35 0.03
CA LEU A 84 -11.43 -3.54 0.51
C LEU A 84 -10.66 -4.43 -0.46
N GLN A 85 -9.45 -4.01 -0.78
CA GLN A 85 -8.62 -4.61 -1.81
C GLN A 85 -7.66 -5.64 -1.21
N ALA A 86 -7.34 -6.66 -2.01
CA ALA A 86 -6.27 -7.58 -1.71
C ALA A 86 -4.92 -6.94 -2.06
N CYS A 87 -3.89 -7.34 -1.34
CA CYS A 87 -2.48 -7.06 -1.61
C CYS A 87 -1.77 -8.41 -1.78
N ASN A 88 -0.65 -8.44 -2.50
CA ASN A 88 0.18 -9.63 -2.60
C ASN A 88 1.26 -9.58 -1.53
N ILE A 89 1.54 -10.72 -0.92
CA ILE A 89 2.53 -10.87 0.15
C ILE A 89 3.44 -12.01 -0.24
N SER A 90 4.74 -11.73 -0.28
CA SER A 90 5.79 -12.73 -0.46
C SER A 90 6.63 -12.76 0.80
N ILE A 91 6.86 -13.94 1.35
CA ILE A 91 7.66 -14.15 2.55
C ILE A 91 8.87 -14.98 2.14
N ASP A 92 10.04 -14.38 2.26
CA ASP A 92 11.32 -15.05 2.06
C ASP A 92 11.86 -15.49 3.43
N ASN A 93 11.74 -16.79 3.68
CA ASN A 93 12.20 -17.42 4.92
C ASN A 93 13.73 -17.47 5.02
N GLU A 94 14.46 -17.46 3.90
CA GLU A 94 15.92 -17.51 3.89
C GLU A 94 16.53 -16.17 4.30
N THR A 95 15.98 -15.08 3.76
CA THR A 95 16.48 -13.73 4.08
C THR A 95 15.76 -13.08 5.26
N GLY A 96 14.64 -13.66 5.72
CA GLY A 96 13.83 -13.09 6.79
C GLY A 96 13.11 -11.82 6.34
N THR A 97 12.62 -11.77 5.09
CA THR A 97 12.01 -10.59 4.48
C THR A 97 10.57 -10.84 4.06
N ILE A 98 9.69 -9.86 4.28
CA ILE A 98 8.30 -9.85 3.83
C ILE A 98 8.15 -8.70 2.85
N THR A 99 7.77 -9.03 1.62
CA THR A 99 7.48 -8.05 0.57
C THR A 99 5.97 -7.98 0.36
N LEU A 100 5.39 -6.80 0.59
CA LEU A 100 3.99 -6.51 0.34
C LEU A 100 3.87 -5.62 -0.89
N SER A 101 2.98 -5.98 -1.81
CA SER A 101 2.75 -5.21 -3.02
C SER A 101 1.28 -5.05 -3.36
N TYR A 102 0.95 -3.91 -3.96
CA TYR A 102 -0.35 -3.62 -4.55
C TYR A 102 -0.13 -2.91 -5.88
N SER A 103 -0.85 -3.33 -6.93
CA SER A 103 -0.67 -2.85 -8.31
C SER A 103 -1.95 -2.41 -9.02
N ALA A 104 -3.13 -2.54 -8.40
CA ALA A 104 -4.38 -2.15 -9.05
C ALA A 104 -4.54 -0.62 -9.02
N GLY A 105 -4.27 0.01 -10.17
CA GLY A 105 -4.36 1.46 -10.36
C GLY A 105 -3.17 2.26 -9.82
N MET A 106 -2.26 1.63 -9.07
CA MET A 106 -1.09 2.25 -8.46
C MET A 106 -0.11 1.18 -7.99
N ASN A 107 1.18 1.40 -8.19
CA ASN A 107 2.23 0.47 -7.75
C ASN A 107 2.80 0.92 -6.41
N ALA A 108 2.52 0.15 -5.36
CA ALA A 108 3.09 0.35 -4.03
C ALA A 108 3.77 -0.96 -3.58
N VAL A 109 5.01 -0.85 -3.12
CA VAL A 109 5.80 -1.97 -2.59
C VAL A 109 6.44 -1.55 -1.28
N VAL A 110 6.35 -2.44 -0.28
CA VAL A 110 6.92 -2.28 1.05
C VAL A 110 7.65 -3.58 1.41
N GLU A 111 8.81 -3.44 2.05
CA GLU A 111 9.60 -4.57 2.55
C GLU A 111 9.78 -4.45 4.06
N LYS A 112 9.69 -5.59 4.75
CA LYS A 112 9.85 -5.69 6.20
C LYS A 112 10.72 -6.87 6.55
N ALA A 113 11.69 -6.66 7.43
CA ALA A 113 12.46 -7.75 8.00
C ALA A 113 11.71 -8.37 9.19
N PHE A 114 11.89 -9.66 9.39
CA PHE A 114 11.47 -10.39 10.58
C PHE A 114 12.60 -11.30 11.06
N VAL A 115 12.54 -11.71 12.32
CA VAL A 115 13.49 -12.70 12.85
C VAL A 115 12.93 -14.08 12.55
N ASN A 116 13.60 -14.84 11.69
CA ASN A 116 13.28 -16.25 11.47
C ASN A 116 14.01 -17.12 12.50
N PRO A 117 13.33 -17.69 13.50
CA PRO A 117 13.95 -18.65 14.42
C PRO A 117 14.11 -20.01 13.75
N SER A 118 15.07 -20.78 14.26
CA SER A 118 15.20 -22.19 13.89
C SER A 118 13.93 -22.97 14.28
N GLY A 119 13.48 -23.88 13.42
CA GLY A 119 12.31 -24.74 13.69
C GLY A 119 10.95 -24.12 13.39
N MET A 120 10.90 -23.00 12.64
CA MET A 120 9.63 -22.44 12.15
C MET A 120 9.41 -22.66 10.65
N ALA A 121 8.16 -22.93 10.30
CA ALA A 121 7.66 -23.00 8.94
C ALA A 121 6.50 -22.01 8.77
N ILE A 122 6.57 -21.18 7.73
CA ILE A 122 5.53 -20.21 7.40
C ILE A 122 4.81 -20.71 6.14
N THR A 123 3.50 -20.89 6.22
CA THR A 123 2.68 -21.41 5.11
C THR A 123 1.40 -20.60 4.91
N PRO A 124 1.06 -20.23 3.67
CA PRO A 124 1.90 -20.29 2.46
C PRO A 124 3.00 -19.20 2.46
N GLU A 125 4.11 -19.43 1.75
CA GLU A 125 5.18 -18.43 1.54
C GLU A 125 4.71 -17.25 0.66
N SER A 126 3.65 -17.47 -0.13
CA SER A 126 2.93 -16.43 -0.85
C SER A 126 1.49 -16.34 -0.35
N ALA A 127 1.12 -15.19 0.20
CA ALA A 127 -0.22 -14.94 0.73
C ALA A 127 -0.84 -13.69 0.10
N THR A 128 -2.12 -13.45 0.40
CA THR A 128 -2.82 -12.24 -0.02
C THR A 128 -3.46 -11.55 1.19
N CYS A 129 -3.52 -10.22 1.17
CA CYS A 129 -4.33 -9.48 2.15
C CYS A 129 -5.79 -9.97 2.07
N GLY A 130 -6.40 -10.24 3.22
CA GLY A 130 -7.70 -10.91 3.35
C GLY A 130 -7.63 -12.43 3.46
N GLY A 131 -6.44 -13.01 3.29
CA GLY A 131 -6.16 -14.43 3.52
C GLY A 131 -5.75 -14.75 4.96
N ILE A 132 -5.30 -15.98 5.15
CA ILE A 132 -4.78 -16.49 6.43
C ILE A 132 -3.34 -16.93 6.22
N LEU A 133 -2.47 -16.51 7.13
CA LEU A 133 -1.11 -17.02 7.27
C LEU A 133 -1.07 -18.02 8.43
N ILE A 134 -0.46 -19.17 8.19
CA ILE A 134 -0.23 -20.18 9.22
C ILE A 134 1.26 -20.24 9.51
N ILE A 135 1.61 -20.12 10.79
CA ILE A 135 2.98 -20.22 11.29
C ILE A 135 3.03 -21.44 12.18
N THR A 136 3.87 -22.40 11.83
CA THR A 136 4.07 -23.65 12.56
C THR A 136 5.45 -23.64 13.19
N LYS A 137 5.52 -23.95 14.48
CA LYS A 137 6.76 -24.21 15.22
C LYS A 137 6.85 -25.71 15.51
N SER A 138 8.03 -26.30 15.25
CA SER A 138 8.36 -27.73 15.41
C SER A 138 9.69 -27.92 16.12
#